data_AF-A0A423GBC5-F1
#
_entry.id   AF-A0A423GBC5-F1
#
_cell.length_a   1.000
_cell.length_b   1.000
_cell.length_c   1.000
_cell.angle_alpha   90.00
_cell.angle_beta   90.00
_cell.angle_gamma   90.00
#
_symmetry.space_group_name_H-M   'P 1'
#
loop_
_entity.id
_entity.type
_entity.pdbx_description
1 polymer ?
#
loop_
_entity_poly.entity_id
_entity_poly.type
_entity_poly.pdbx_seq_one_letter_code
_entity_poly.pdbx_strand_id
1 'polypeptide(L)'
;MPFCIGISAIFESARTVHARTFLAAINHFINTHDTTGLTFIFEDDDASPEGGRRAARRLISRGADVVVGHFSSDAAAGALPLYEAAGIPVLLPAATKQDLVGTLTHAFRLCPSDNDLMTLLARQLLTHGESASVLLTHDSTAHGESLARSLTALLERTTLRLTTSPERADAVVYCGRLNNSIRYVNALPERLRDRPIYLTDDALSSWFIEQTDALDSLGIVGLATAGVGLSASETYYQESLAALQIASALRHGGPMLDALHTTTFATVMGDVQFRDGENRFTRAALWKVRNQRFVPFTFA
;
A
#
# COMPACT_ATOMS: atom_id res chain seq x y z
N MET A 1 26.56 -17.97 -8.91
CA MET A 1 25.62 -18.36 -7.83
C MET A 1 24.22 -18.03 -8.31
N PRO A 2 23.17 -18.77 -7.90
CA PRO A 2 21.80 -18.37 -8.22
C PRO A 2 21.51 -17.00 -7.61
N PHE A 3 20.72 -16.18 -8.29
CA PHE A 3 20.30 -14.86 -7.82
C PHE A 3 19.18 -15.01 -6.80
N CYS A 4 19.36 -14.48 -5.60
CA CYS A 4 18.51 -14.72 -4.46
C CYS A 4 17.58 -13.54 -4.16
N ILE A 5 16.27 -13.77 -4.32
CA ILE A 5 15.24 -12.81 -3.96
C ILE A 5 14.75 -13.13 -2.55
N GLY A 6 15.06 -12.24 -1.61
CA GLY A 6 14.45 -12.24 -0.28
C GLY A 6 13.01 -11.74 -0.36
N ILE A 7 12.11 -12.38 0.36
CA ILE A 7 10.70 -12.04 0.44
C ILE A 7 10.32 -11.94 1.91
N SER A 8 9.76 -10.79 2.31
CA SER A 8 9.35 -10.57 3.69
C SER A 8 7.97 -9.95 3.80
N ALA A 9 7.08 -10.62 4.54
CA ALA A 9 5.71 -10.21 4.83
C ALA A 9 5.15 -11.03 6.00
N ILE A 10 3.88 -10.81 6.37
CA ILE A 10 3.09 -11.85 7.02
C ILE A 10 2.51 -12.76 5.92
N PHE A 11 2.75 -14.06 6.02
CA PHE A 11 2.24 -15.04 5.04
C PHE A 11 0.96 -15.76 5.50
N GLU A 12 0.61 -15.64 6.78
CA GLU A 12 -0.56 -16.31 7.34
C GLU A 12 -1.86 -15.56 7.00
N SER A 13 -2.68 -16.15 6.13
CA SER A 13 -3.94 -15.55 5.70
C SER A 13 -4.98 -15.37 6.82
N ALA A 14 -4.85 -16.11 7.93
CA ALA A 14 -5.69 -15.91 9.11
C ALA A 14 -5.39 -14.59 9.84
N ARG A 15 -4.16 -14.07 9.69
CA ARG A 15 -3.73 -12.80 10.29
C ARG A 15 -4.07 -11.60 9.42
N THR A 16 -3.93 -11.74 8.10
CA THR A 16 -4.32 -10.70 7.14
C THR A 16 -4.76 -11.32 5.81
N VAL A 17 -5.89 -10.87 5.29
CA VAL A 17 -6.40 -11.30 3.98
C VAL A 17 -5.43 -10.93 2.87
N HIS A 18 -4.72 -9.81 3.01
CA HIS A 18 -3.74 -9.31 2.05
C HIS A 18 -2.56 -10.27 1.81
N ALA A 19 -2.28 -11.19 2.76
CA ALA A 19 -1.30 -12.25 2.55
C ALA A 19 -1.68 -13.14 1.36
N ARG A 20 -2.98 -13.38 1.13
CA ARG A 20 -3.46 -14.18 -0.02
C ARG A 20 -3.13 -13.48 -1.33
N THR A 21 -3.38 -12.19 -1.40
CA THR A 21 -3.17 -11.38 -2.60
C THR A 21 -1.68 -11.34 -2.97
N PHE A 22 -0.81 -11.16 -1.98
CA PHE A 22 0.63 -11.22 -2.21
C PHE A 22 1.12 -12.61 -2.63
N LEU A 23 0.69 -13.67 -1.93
CA LEU A 23 1.03 -15.04 -2.28
C LEU A 23 0.53 -15.41 -3.69
N ALA A 24 -0.63 -14.89 -4.10
CA ALA A 24 -1.14 -15.04 -5.46
C ALA A 24 -0.23 -14.36 -6.49
N ALA A 25 0.30 -13.16 -6.21
CA ALA A 25 1.25 -12.48 -7.08
C ALA A 25 2.58 -13.25 -7.21
N ILE A 26 3.11 -13.80 -6.10
CA ILE A 26 4.29 -14.66 -6.12
C ILE A 26 4.04 -15.92 -6.96
N ASN A 27 2.93 -16.61 -6.70
CA ASN A 27 2.58 -17.81 -7.44
C ASN A 27 2.39 -17.50 -8.93
N HIS A 28 1.73 -16.40 -9.26
CA HIS A 28 1.59 -15.96 -10.65
C HIS A 28 2.97 -15.74 -11.28
N PHE A 29 3.85 -14.96 -10.64
CA PHE A 29 5.20 -14.69 -11.13
C PHE A 29 5.97 -15.99 -11.43
N ILE A 30 5.99 -16.92 -10.47
CA ILE A 30 6.72 -18.20 -10.61
C ILE A 30 6.19 -19.03 -11.79
N ASN A 31 4.87 -19.01 -12.02
CA ASN A 31 4.25 -19.82 -13.08
C ASN A 31 4.29 -19.17 -14.47
N THR A 32 4.48 -17.85 -14.56
CA THR A 32 4.42 -17.11 -15.84
C THR A 32 5.73 -16.50 -16.31
N HIS A 33 6.78 -16.52 -15.49
CA HIS A 33 8.09 -15.93 -15.81
C HIS A 33 9.22 -16.97 -15.76
N ASP A 34 10.30 -16.72 -16.49
CA ASP A 34 11.51 -17.54 -16.41
C ASP A 34 12.22 -17.35 -15.05
N THR A 35 12.04 -18.32 -14.17
CA THR A 35 12.65 -18.38 -12.85
C THR A 35 13.97 -19.17 -12.82
N THR A 36 14.49 -19.58 -13.98
CA THR A 36 15.77 -20.29 -14.06
C THR A 36 16.88 -19.46 -13.42
N GLY A 37 17.61 -20.06 -12.48
CA GLY A 37 18.69 -19.39 -11.75
C GLY A 37 18.23 -18.44 -10.63
N LEU A 38 16.93 -18.36 -10.33
CA LEU A 38 16.42 -17.66 -9.15
C LEU A 38 16.30 -18.61 -7.96
N THR A 39 16.57 -18.08 -6.77
CA THR A 39 16.19 -18.71 -5.50
C THR A 39 15.39 -17.72 -4.67
N PHE A 40 14.42 -18.22 -3.90
CA PHE A 40 13.57 -17.41 -3.04
C PHE A 40 13.80 -17.74 -1.58
N ILE A 41 13.85 -16.70 -0.74
CA ILE A 41 13.93 -16.84 0.70
C ILE A 41 12.77 -16.11 1.34
N PHE A 42 11.98 -16.80 2.15
CA PHE A 42 10.83 -16.21 2.83
C PHE A 42 11.14 -16.03 4.32
N GLU A 43 10.85 -14.84 4.86
CA GLU A 43 10.92 -14.55 6.30
C GLU A 43 9.66 -13.82 6.76
N ASP A 44 9.04 -14.31 7.83
CA ASP A 44 7.87 -13.66 8.43
C ASP A 44 8.32 -12.49 9.33
N ASP A 45 7.84 -11.29 9.01
CA ASP A 45 8.20 -10.05 9.71
C ASP A 45 7.21 -9.65 10.81
N ASP A 46 6.18 -10.46 11.05
CA ASP A 46 5.17 -10.24 12.07
C ASP A 46 4.43 -8.89 11.96
N ALA A 47 4.54 -8.21 10.81
CA ALA A 47 4.13 -6.83 10.58
C ALA A 47 4.56 -5.86 11.69
N SER A 48 5.69 -6.11 12.35
CA SER A 48 6.19 -5.32 13.47
C SER A 48 7.63 -4.85 13.27
N PRO A 49 8.07 -3.75 13.91
CA PRO A 49 9.44 -3.28 13.74
C PRO A 49 10.49 -4.30 14.20
N GLU A 50 10.21 -5.05 15.28
CA GLU A 50 11.11 -6.10 15.75
C GLU A 50 11.11 -7.32 14.83
N GLY A 51 9.95 -7.73 14.32
CA GLY A 51 9.89 -8.81 13.34
C GLY A 51 10.60 -8.44 12.02
N GLY A 52 10.43 -7.21 11.54
CA GLY A 52 11.19 -6.67 10.41
C GLY A 52 12.71 -6.74 10.63
N ARG A 53 13.22 -6.34 11.80
CA ARG A 53 14.66 -6.49 12.13
C ARG A 53 15.13 -7.93 12.09
N ARG A 54 14.35 -8.87 12.64
CA ARG A 54 14.71 -10.30 12.63
C ARG A 54 14.72 -10.86 11.20
N ALA A 55 13.69 -10.57 10.42
CA ALA A 55 13.59 -10.97 9.02
C ALA A 55 14.76 -10.43 8.20
N ALA A 56 15.11 -9.15 8.38
CA ALA A 56 16.26 -8.54 7.72
C ALA A 56 17.58 -9.24 8.05
N ARG A 57 17.88 -9.47 9.33
CA ARG A 57 19.10 -10.20 9.72
C ARG A 57 19.18 -11.58 9.08
N ARG A 58 18.06 -12.29 9.01
CA ARG A 58 18.00 -13.62 8.40
C ARG A 58 18.20 -13.55 6.89
N LEU A 59 17.50 -12.65 6.19
CA LEU A 59 17.64 -12.44 4.76
C LEU A 59 19.09 -12.05 4.38
N ILE A 60 19.70 -11.14 5.13
CA ILE A 60 21.12 -10.76 4.98
C ILE A 60 22.01 -12.00 5.18
N SER A 61 21.85 -12.71 6.30
CA SER A 61 22.71 -13.87 6.63
C SER A 61 22.58 -15.03 5.65
N ARG A 62 21.44 -15.16 4.97
CA ARG A 62 21.15 -16.20 3.99
C ARG A 62 21.47 -15.76 2.56
N GLY A 63 22.05 -14.57 2.39
CA GLY A 63 22.58 -14.09 1.11
C GLY A 63 21.52 -13.61 0.12
N ALA A 64 20.48 -12.90 0.58
CA ALA A 64 19.57 -12.23 -0.33
C ALA A 64 20.28 -11.11 -1.11
N ASP A 65 20.16 -11.11 -2.44
CA ASP A 65 20.72 -10.09 -3.33
C ASP A 65 19.80 -8.84 -3.40
N VAL A 66 18.49 -9.07 -3.35
CA VAL A 66 17.44 -8.04 -3.33
C VAL A 66 16.29 -8.52 -2.46
N VAL A 67 15.57 -7.60 -1.82
CA VAL A 67 14.39 -7.92 -1.01
C VAL A 67 13.13 -7.34 -1.65
N VAL A 68 12.07 -8.15 -1.72
CA VAL A 68 10.70 -7.72 -2.02
C VAL A 68 9.88 -7.81 -0.73
N GLY A 69 9.35 -6.67 -0.31
CA GLY A 69 8.84 -6.45 1.04
C GLY A 69 9.55 -5.24 1.65
N HIS A 70 9.26 -4.84 2.87
CA HIS A 70 8.20 -5.36 3.73
C HIS A 70 6.84 -4.81 3.30
N PHE A 71 5.79 -5.53 3.68
CA PHE A 71 4.42 -5.14 3.36
C PHE A 71 3.88 -4.15 4.38
N SER A 72 4.11 -4.43 5.67
CA SER A 72 3.81 -3.49 6.74
C SER A 72 4.85 -2.38 6.76
N SER A 73 4.38 -1.13 6.81
CA SER A 73 5.23 0.03 7.07
C SER A 73 6.02 -0.08 8.38
N ASP A 74 5.44 -0.72 9.41
CA ASP A 74 6.11 -0.91 10.70
C ASP A 74 7.28 -1.89 10.59
N ALA A 75 7.10 -2.98 9.83
CA ALA A 75 8.17 -3.95 9.55
C ALA A 75 9.27 -3.32 8.67
N ALA A 76 8.89 -2.57 7.64
CA ALA A 76 9.82 -1.84 6.78
C ALA A 76 10.71 -0.90 7.61
N ALA A 77 10.12 -0.10 8.50
CA ALA A 77 10.87 0.83 9.35
C ALA A 77 11.92 0.15 10.23
N GLY A 78 11.66 -1.08 10.68
CA GLY A 78 12.63 -1.87 11.44
C GLY A 78 13.74 -2.48 10.58
N ALA A 79 13.43 -2.86 9.35
CA ALA A 79 14.30 -3.65 8.48
C ALA A 79 15.23 -2.80 7.60
N LEU A 80 14.70 -1.70 7.03
CA LEU A 80 15.38 -0.89 6.04
C LEU A 80 16.78 -0.39 6.46
N PRO A 81 17.02 0.06 7.71
CA PRO A 81 18.37 0.45 8.13
C PRO A 81 19.41 -0.67 8.07
N LEU A 82 18.99 -1.93 8.24
CA LEU A 82 19.89 -3.08 8.17
C LEU A 82 20.24 -3.43 6.73
N TYR A 83 19.29 -3.30 5.81
CA TYR A 83 19.53 -3.52 4.38
C TYR A 83 20.39 -2.41 3.78
N GLU A 84 20.16 -1.16 4.15
CA GLU A 84 21.02 -0.02 3.76
C GLU A 84 22.47 -0.26 4.20
N ALA A 85 22.69 -0.68 5.46
CA ALA A 85 24.02 -1.00 5.97
C ALA A 85 24.67 -2.21 5.28
N ALA A 86 23.86 -3.14 4.78
CA ALA A 86 24.33 -4.33 4.04
C ALA A 86 24.47 -4.09 2.53
N GLY A 87 24.06 -2.92 2.02
CA GLY A 87 24.05 -2.62 0.58
C GLY A 87 23.03 -3.45 -0.22
N ILE A 88 21.94 -3.91 0.40
CA ILE A 88 20.92 -4.75 -0.24
C ILE A 88 19.71 -3.87 -0.62
N PRO A 89 19.35 -3.76 -1.90
CA PRO A 89 18.17 -3.02 -2.32
C PRO A 89 16.87 -3.70 -1.87
N VAL A 90 15.86 -2.89 -1.59
CA VAL A 90 14.56 -3.28 -1.07
C VAL A 90 13.45 -2.64 -1.89
N LEU A 91 12.61 -3.46 -2.49
CA LEU A 91 11.41 -3.06 -3.23
C LEU A 91 10.20 -3.19 -2.31
N LEU A 92 9.56 -2.06 -1.96
CA LEU A 92 8.42 -1.93 -1.06
C LEU A 92 7.10 -1.89 -1.86
N PRO A 93 6.36 -3.01 -1.97
CA PRO A 93 5.13 -3.05 -2.75
C PRO A 93 3.91 -2.44 -2.04
N ALA A 94 3.91 -2.37 -0.70
CA ALA A 94 2.72 -1.98 0.07
C ALA A 94 2.99 -0.99 1.22
N ALA A 95 4.24 -0.74 1.58
CA ALA A 95 4.57 0.13 2.70
C ALA A 95 4.39 1.61 2.31
N THR A 96 3.29 2.22 2.75
CA THR A 96 2.86 3.59 2.37
C THR A 96 3.47 4.70 3.24
N LYS A 97 4.06 4.38 4.39
CA LYS A 97 4.50 5.40 5.35
C LYS A 97 5.55 6.36 4.76
N GLN A 98 5.34 7.66 4.94
CA GLN A 98 6.06 8.71 4.22
C GLN A 98 7.57 8.75 4.53
N ASP A 99 7.98 8.42 5.75
CA ASP A 99 9.36 8.53 6.23
C ASP A 99 10.25 7.31 5.92
N LEU A 100 9.74 6.33 5.16
CA LEU A 100 10.46 5.07 4.91
C LEU A 100 11.63 5.23 3.92
N VAL A 101 11.47 6.05 2.89
CA VAL A 101 12.38 6.03 1.73
C VAL A 101 13.28 7.27 1.67
N GLY A 102 12.81 8.42 2.12
CA GLY A 102 13.41 9.72 1.77
C GLY A 102 14.87 9.97 2.17
N THR A 103 15.46 9.19 3.07
CA THR A 103 16.88 9.31 3.45
C THR A 103 17.72 8.08 3.09
N LEU A 104 17.12 7.06 2.50
CA LEU A 104 17.76 5.79 2.19
C LEU A 104 18.06 5.70 0.70
N THR A 105 19.18 5.08 0.35
CA THR A 105 19.58 4.93 -1.05
C THR A 105 19.19 3.57 -1.62
N HIS A 106 18.89 2.60 -0.77
CA HIS A 106 18.55 1.22 -1.12
C HIS A 106 17.06 0.88 -0.98
N ALA A 107 16.19 1.85 -0.68
CA ALA A 107 14.74 1.63 -0.53
C ALA A 107 13.97 2.18 -1.73
N PHE A 108 13.03 1.40 -2.28
CA PHE A 108 12.30 1.74 -3.49
C PHE A 108 10.82 1.39 -3.36
N ARG A 109 9.92 2.38 -3.36
CA ARG A 109 8.48 2.19 -3.16
C ARG A 109 7.72 2.08 -4.47
N LEU A 110 6.89 1.05 -4.60
CA LEU A 110 6.02 0.85 -5.76
C LEU A 110 4.59 1.35 -5.56
N CYS A 111 4.10 1.45 -4.32
CA CYS A 111 2.78 1.97 -3.99
C CYS A 111 2.78 3.50 -3.77
N PRO A 112 1.62 4.17 -3.73
CA PRO A 112 1.54 5.56 -3.31
C PRO A 112 2.02 5.73 -1.86
N SER A 113 2.54 6.92 -1.53
CA SER A 113 2.83 7.27 -0.14
C SER A 113 1.55 7.67 0.61
N ASP A 114 1.59 7.69 1.95
CA ASP A 114 0.54 8.25 2.80
C ASP A 114 0.20 9.68 2.36
N ASN A 115 1.20 10.47 1.98
CA ASN A 115 0.98 11.84 1.51
C ASN A 115 0.18 11.87 0.20
N ASP A 116 0.46 10.97 -0.74
CA ASP A 116 -0.27 10.90 -2.01
C ASP A 116 -1.73 10.50 -1.77
N LEU A 117 -1.95 9.47 -0.95
CA LEU A 117 -3.27 8.99 -0.57
C LEU A 117 -4.07 10.09 0.16
N MET A 118 -3.48 10.74 1.16
CA MET A 118 -4.16 11.76 1.96
C MET A 118 -4.32 13.08 1.21
N THR A 119 -3.42 13.44 0.29
CA THR A 119 -3.60 14.59 -0.59
C THR A 119 -4.77 14.38 -1.54
N LEU A 120 -4.89 13.17 -2.12
CA LEU A 120 -6.05 12.82 -2.94
C LEU A 120 -7.35 12.90 -2.12
N LEU A 121 -7.34 12.36 -0.90
CA LEU A 121 -8.50 12.38 -0.03
C LEU A 121 -8.90 13.81 0.37
N ALA A 122 -7.95 14.65 0.76
CA ALA A 122 -8.20 16.06 1.08
C ALA A 122 -8.81 16.82 -0.12
N ARG A 123 -8.28 16.60 -1.32
CA ARG A 123 -8.86 17.16 -2.56
C ARG A 123 -10.29 16.68 -2.79
N GLN A 124 -10.56 15.41 -2.55
CA GLN A 124 -11.91 14.86 -2.70
C GLN A 124 -12.87 15.45 -1.67
N LEU A 125 -12.44 15.64 -0.42
CA LEU A 125 -13.27 16.24 0.63
C LEU A 125 -13.66 17.69 0.30
N LEU A 126 -12.77 18.44 -0.34
CA LEU A 126 -13.05 19.81 -0.79
C LEU A 126 -14.18 19.90 -1.82
N THR A 127 -14.48 18.81 -2.53
CA THR A 127 -15.58 18.78 -3.51
C THR A 127 -16.97 18.80 -2.86
N HIS A 128 -17.07 18.49 -1.56
CA HIS A 128 -18.34 18.53 -0.81
C HIS A 128 -18.73 19.92 -0.33
N GLY A 129 -17.88 20.93 -0.57
CA GLY A 129 -18.12 22.31 -0.23
C GLY A 129 -16.99 22.93 0.59
N GLU A 130 -16.79 24.23 0.40
CA GLU A 130 -15.65 24.95 0.96
C GLU A 130 -15.60 24.92 2.50
N SER A 131 -16.72 24.74 3.21
CA SER A 131 -16.76 24.69 4.68
C SER A 131 -17.32 23.38 5.23
N ALA A 132 -17.24 22.29 4.45
CA ALA A 132 -17.75 20.99 4.88
C ALA A 132 -17.05 20.53 6.18
N SER A 133 -17.85 20.00 7.09
CA SER A 133 -17.40 19.45 8.36
C SER A 133 -17.08 17.97 8.20
N VAL A 134 -15.83 17.58 8.45
CA VAL A 134 -15.30 16.23 8.28
C VAL A 134 -15.19 15.55 9.64
N LEU A 135 -15.89 14.42 9.80
CA LEU A 135 -15.68 13.52 10.93
C LEU A 135 -14.51 12.60 10.59
N LEU A 136 -13.34 12.89 11.16
CA LEU A 136 -12.14 12.07 11.00
C LEU A 136 -11.97 11.16 12.23
N THR A 137 -11.93 9.86 11.99
CA THR A 137 -11.72 8.83 13.01
C THR A 137 -10.65 7.84 12.55
N HIS A 138 -10.03 7.13 13.49
CA HIS A 138 -9.02 6.13 13.18
C HIS A 138 -9.08 4.96 14.15
N ASP A 139 -8.45 3.84 13.78
CA ASP A 139 -8.22 2.74 14.72
C ASP A 139 -7.03 3.01 15.66
N SER A 140 -6.84 2.16 16.67
CA SER A 140 -5.76 2.33 17.65
C SER A 140 -4.38 1.89 17.12
N THR A 141 -4.21 1.69 15.81
CA THR A 141 -2.94 1.26 15.24
C THR A 141 -2.09 2.47 14.88
N ALA A 142 -0.76 2.32 14.95
CA ALA A 142 0.17 3.37 14.53
C ALA A 142 -0.05 3.79 13.07
N HIS A 143 -0.48 2.86 12.21
CA HIS A 143 -0.83 3.13 10.82
C HIS A 143 -2.06 4.05 10.71
N GLY A 144 -3.17 3.70 11.36
CA GLY A 144 -4.39 4.52 11.36
C GLY A 144 -4.17 5.91 11.95
N GLU A 145 -3.45 6.00 13.07
CA GLU A 145 -3.09 7.27 13.71
C GLU A 145 -2.18 8.13 12.81
N SER A 146 -1.19 7.53 12.15
CA SER A 146 -0.29 8.25 11.24
C SER A 146 -1.04 8.84 10.05
N LEU A 147 -1.95 8.07 9.44
CA LEU A 147 -2.78 8.52 8.33
C LEU A 147 -3.73 9.65 8.75
N ALA A 148 -4.42 9.52 9.88
CA ALA A 148 -5.30 10.56 10.41
C ALA A 148 -4.55 11.85 10.74
N ARG A 149 -3.35 11.74 11.30
CA ARG A 149 -2.47 12.89 11.56
C ARG A 149 -2.02 13.57 10.27
N SER A 150 -1.64 12.77 9.25
CA SER A 150 -1.26 13.29 7.94
C SER A 150 -2.42 14.04 7.26
N LEU A 151 -3.61 13.46 7.28
CA LEU A 151 -4.81 14.12 6.74
C LEU A 151 -5.16 15.39 7.52
N THR A 152 -5.11 15.36 8.86
CA THR A 152 -5.33 16.56 9.69
C THR A 152 -4.41 17.70 9.27
N ALA A 153 -3.11 17.45 9.14
CA ALA A 153 -2.13 18.47 8.74
C ALA A 153 -2.40 19.04 7.33
N LEU A 154 -2.92 18.23 6.41
CA LEU A 154 -3.35 18.71 5.09
C LEU A 154 -4.61 19.57 5.20
N LEU A 155 -5.60 19.15 5.98
CA LEU A 155 -6.87 19.83 6.14
C LEU A 155 -6.74 21.18 6.87
N GLU A 156 -5.78 21.34 7.78
CA GLU A 156 -5.43 22.62 8.44
C GLU A 156 -5.05 23.73 7.45
N ARG A 157 -4.64 23.35 6.23
CA ARG A 157 -4.27 24.27 5.15
C ARG A 157 -5.42 24.56 4.19
N THR A 158 -6.63 24.11 4.53
CA THR A 158 -7.85 24.25 3.73
C THR A 158 -8.94 24.96 4.52
N THR A 159 -10.10 25.16 3.90
CA THR A 159 -11.29 25.77 4.51
C THR A 159 -12.21 24.75 5.20
N LEU A 160 -11.91 23.45 5.09
CA LEU A 160 -12.65 22.37 5.72
C LEU A 160 -12.52 22.39 7.25
N ARG A 161 -13.53 21.87 7.96
CA ARG A 161 -13.54 21.85 9.43
C ARG A 161 -13.52 20.42 9.94
N LEU A 162 -12.67 20.12 10.92
CA LEU A 162 -12.77 18.84 11.63
C LEU A 162 -13.87 18.91 12.70
N THR A 163 -14.70 17.87 12.80
CA THR A 163 -15.72 17.72 13.83
C THR A 163 -15.57 16.39 14.55
N THR A 164 -15.85 16.39 15.85
CA THR A 164 -16.03 15.16 16.65
C THR A 164 -17.49 14.78 16.82
N SER A 165 -18.42 15.69 16.50
CA SER A 165 -19.87 15.44 16.52
C SER A 165 -20.27 14.82 15.18
N PRO A 166 -20.79 13.58 15.18
CA PRO A 166 -21.28 13.00 13.96
C PRO A 166 -22.55 13.72 13.48
N GLU A 167 -23.33 14.41 14.32
CA GLU A 167 -24.53 15.15 13.86
C GLU A 167 -24.18 16.29 12.89
N ARG A 168 -22.96 16.84 13.03
CA ARG A 168 -22.49 17.97 12.24
C ARG A 168 -21.65 17.55 11.04
N ALA A 169 -21.46 16.25 10.82
CA ALA A 169 -20.58 15.75 9.78
C ALA A 169 -21.24 15.80 8.39
N ASP A 170 -20.60 16.51 7.47
CA ASP A 170 -20.94 16.51 6.04
C ASP A 170 -20.27 15.35 5.30
N ALA A 171 -19.08 14.94 5.75
CA ALA A 171 -18.37 13.76 5.27
C ALA A 171 -17.71 13.00 6.43
N VAL A 172 -17.48 11.70 6.24
CA VAL A 172 -16.87 10.80 7.21
C VAL A 172 -15.58 10.22 6.63
N VAL A 173 -14.53 10.20 7.42
CA VAL A 173 -13.26 9.56 7.10
C VAL A 173 -12.88 8.61 8.22
N TYR A 174 -12.50 7.39 7.85
CA TYR A 174 -11.95 6.41 8.77
C TYR A 174 -10.59 5.91 8.28
N CYS A 175 -9.55 6.15 9.08
CA CYS A 175 -8.19 5.69 8.83
C CYS A 175 -7.89 4.43 9.65
N GLY A 176 -7.70 3.29 8.99
CA GLY A 176 -7.43 2.07 9.72
C GLY A 176 -7.23 0.85 8.85
N ARG A 177 -6.98 -0.28 9.52
CA ARG A 177 -6.74 -1.57 8.85
C ARG A 177 -8.05 -2.25 8.44
N LEU A 178 -7.97 -3.14 7.44
CA LEU A 178 -9.11 -3.84 6.84
C LEU A 178 -10.22 -4.26 7.83
N ASN A 179 -9.88 -5.09 8.83
CA ASN A 179 -10.87 -5.62 9.78
C ASN A 179 -11.52 -4.53 10.64
N ASN A 180 -10.76 -3.49 11.00
CA ASN A 180 -11.30 -2.38 11.77
C ASN A 180 -12.18 -1.48 10.89
N SER A 181 -11.84 -1.32 9.61
CA SER A 181 -12.67 -0.62 8.62
C SER A 181 -14.01 -1.32 8.38
N ILE A 182 -14.01 -2.66 8.28
CA ILE A 182 -15.24 -3.46 8.21
C ILE A 182 -16.13 -3.23 9.45
N ARG A 183 -15.53 -3.35 10.64
CA ARG A 183 -16.26 -3.12 11.91
C ARG A 183 -16.83 -1.70 11.99
N TYR A 184 -16.04 -0.70 11.59
CA TYR A 184 -16.47 0.69 11.57
C TYR A 184 -17.68 0.90 10.67
N VAL A 185 -17.62 0.40 9.44
CA VAL A 185 -18.72 0.54 8.47
C VAL A 185 -19.97 -0.19 8.93
N ASN A 186 -19.85 -1.41 9.46
CA ASN A 186 -20.99 -2.17 9.96
C ASN A 186 -21.63 -1.50 11.19
N ALA A 187 -20.84 -0.84 12.02
CA ALA A 187 -21.31 -0.08 13.18
C ALA A 187 -21.75 1.36 12.84
N LEU A 188 -21.65 1.79 11.58
CA LEU A 188 -21.92 3.16 11.19
C LEU A 188 -23.42 3.49 11.40
N PRO A 189 -23.76 4.55 12.17
CA PRO A 189 -25.14 4.97 12.38
C PRO A 189 -25.85 5.24 11.05
N GLU A 190 -27.13 4.86 10.95
CA GLU A 190 -27.95 4.98 9.73
C GLU A 190 -27.88 6.39 9.12
N ARG A 191 -27.98 7.43 9.94
CA ARG A 191 -27.88 8.84 9.52
C ARG A 191 -26.55 9.24 8.85
N LEU A 192 -25.48 8.48 9.06
CA LEU A 192 -24.18 8.71 8.43
C LEU A 192 -23.99 7.84 7.19
N ARG A 193 -24.78 6.77 7.01
CA ARG A 193 -24.66 5.87 5.86
C ARG A 193 -24.92 6.58 4.53
N ASP A 194 -25.77 7.61 4.52
CA ASP A 194 -26.04 8.44 3.34
C ASP A 194 -25.01 9.57 3.11
N ARG A 195 -24.06 9.77 4.04
CA ARG A 195 -23.00 10.77 3.88
C ARG A 195 -21.86 10.20 3.04
N PRO A 196 -21.08 11.05 2.34
CA PRO A 196 -19.81 10.63 1.77
C PRO A 196 -18.92 9.99 2.85
N ILE A 197 -18.53 8.74 2.64
CA ILE A 197 -17.67 7.98 3.56
C ILE A 197 -16.38 7.63 2.83
N TYR A 198 -15.24 7.85 3.48
CA TYR A 198 -13.93 7.57 2.91
C TYR A 198 -13.09 6.67 3.81
N LEU A 199 -12.52 5.63 3.22
CA LEU A 199 -11.59 4.70 3.88
C LEU A 199 -10.21 4.75 3.23
N THR A 200 -9.23 4.21 3.94
CA THR A 200 -7.84 4.06 3.49
C THR A 200 -7.63 2.78 2.68
N ASP A 201 -6.48 2.68 2.00
CA ASP A 201 -6.13 1.65 1.02
C ASP A 201 -6.23 0.22 1.54
N ASP A 202 -5.97 0.03 2.83
CA ASP A 202 -6.07 -1.28 3.48
C ASP A 202 -7.50 -1.88 3.40
N ALA A 203 -8.53 -1.05 3.20
CA ALA A 203 -9.92 -1.48 3.02
C ALA A 203 -10.27 -1.89 1.57
N LEU A 204 -9.38 -1.66 0.59
CA LEU A 204 -9.62 -1.95 -0.82
C LEU A 204 -9.46 -3.46 -1.11
N SER A 205 -10.33 -4.28 -0.52
CA SER A 205 -10.29 -5.75 -0.59
C SER A 205 -11.65 -6.33 -0.95
N SER A 206 -11.68 -7.40 -1.74
CA SER A 206 -12.90 -8.18 -1.99
C SER A 206 -13.56 -8.62 -0.68
N TRP A 207 -12.76 -8.99 0.31
CA TRP A 207 -13.22 -9.32 1.66
C TRP A 207 -13.93 -8.16 2.37
N PHE A 208 -13.56 -6.91 2.10
CA PHE A 208 -14.30 -5.77 2.61
C PHE A 208 -15.73 -5.78 2.05
N ILE A 209 -15.88 -5.92 0.73
CA ILE A 209 -17.17 -5.97 0.04
C ILE A 209 -18.03 -7.13 0.58
N GLU A 210 -17.45 -8.31 0.76
CA GLU A 210 -18.16 -9.51 1.27
C GLU A 210 -18.67 -9.36 2.71
N GLN A 211 -18.06 -8.48 3.51
CA GLN A 211 -18.33 -8.35 4.94
C GLN A 211 -19.06 -7.06 5.31
N THR A 212 -19.43 -6.22 4.33
CA THR A 212 -20.12 -4.94 4.56
C THR A 212 -21.36 -4.80 3.68
N ASP A 213 -22.37 -4.08 4.17
CA ASP A 213 -23.49 -3.67 3.35
C ASP A 213 -23.04 -2.76 2.20
N ALA A 214 -23.77 -2.78 1.09
CA ALA A 214 -23.52 -1.86 -0.01
C ALA A 214 -23.81 -0.40 0.42
N LEU A 215 -22.81 0.46 0.25
CA LEU A 215 -22.91 1.90 0.52
C LEU A 215 -22.48 2.67 -0.73
N ASP A 216 -23.44 3.29 -1.42
CA ASP A 216 -23.20 4.03 -2.68
C ASP A 216 -22.32 5.27 -2.49
N SER A 217 -22.32 5.82 -1.27
CA SER A 217 -21.56 6.98 -0.82
C SER A 217 -20.11 6.66 -0.44
N LEU A 218 -19.75 5.37 -0.37
CA LEU A 218 -18.43 4.91 0.06
C LEU A 218 -17.37 5.08 -1.04
N GLY A 219 -16.25 5.68 -0.66
CA GLY A 219 -15.02 5.74 -1.42
C GLY A 219 -13.84 5.18 -0.64
N ILE A 220 -12.91 4.54 -1.33
CA ILE A 220 -11.67 4.04 -0.73
C ILE A 220 -10.49 4.60 -1.53
N VAL A 221 -9.54 5.28 -0.90
CA VAL A 221 -8.31 5.70 -1.59
C VAL A 221 -7.38 4.50 -1.72
N GLY A 222 -6.66 4.37 -2.84
CA GLY A 222 -5.70 3.28 -3.04
C GLY A 222 -4.86 3.50 -4.29
N LEU A 223 -4.09 2.49 -4.70
CA LEU A 223 -3.33 2.54 -5.95
C LEU A 223 -4.26 2.71 -7.16
N ALA A 224 -3.88 3.52 -8.14
CA ALA A 224 -4.49 3.52 -9.47
C ALA A 224 -3.96 2.34 -10.32
N THR A 225 -4.85 1.47 -10.79
CA THR A 225 -4.47 0.35 -11.67
C THR A 225 -4.73 0.70 -13.13
N ALA A 226 -3.77 0.42 -14.02
CA ALA A 226 -3.87 0.71 -15.44
C ALA A 226 -4.77 -0.31 -16.19
N GLY A 227 -6.09 -0.25 -16.03
CA GLY A 227 -7.10 -0.79 -16.98
C GLY A 227 -7.04 -2.27 -17.42
N VAL A 228 -6.12 -3.11 -16.91
CA VAL A 228 -5.99 -4.50 -17.34
C VAL A 228 -7.08 -5.35 -16.67
N GLY A 229 -8.06 -5.76 -17.46
CA GLY A 229 -9.07 -6.73 -17.06
C GLY A 229 -8.45 -8.11 -16.86
N LEU A 230 -8.21 -8.47 -15.60
CA LEU A 230 -8.14 -9.85 -15.08
C LEU A 230 -8.46 -9.75 -13.58
N SER A 231 -8.84 -10.86 -12.96
CA SER A 231 -9.20 -11.01 -11.53
C SER A 231 -8.14 -10.54 -10.49
N ALA A 232 -7.07 -9.87 -10.94
CA ALA A 232 -5.94 -9.29 -10.22
C ALA A 232 -6.23 -7.91 -9.58
N SER A 233 -7.51 -7.55 -9.39
CA SER A 233 -7.96 -6.24 -8.89
C SER A 233 -7.92 -6.10 -7.36
N GLU A 234 -7.13 -6.92 -6.68
CA GLU A 234 -6.98 -6.86 -5.23
C GLU A 234 -5.73 -6.07 -4.86
N THR A 235 -5.86 -5.25 -3.82
CA THR A 235 -4.80 -4.38 -3.31
C THR A 235 -3.50 -5.14 -3.07
N TYR A 236 -2.38 -4.52 -3.44
CA TYR A 236 -1.02 -5.06 -3.37
C TYR A 236 -0.67 -6.13 -4.42
N TYR A 237 -1.61 -6.65 -5.22
CA TYR A 237 -1.28 -7.67 -6.23
C TYR A 237 -0.34 -7.13 -7.31
N GLN A 238 -0.71 -6.00 -7.94
CA GLN A 238 0.03 -5.46 -9.07
C GLN A 238 1.39 -4.94 -8.65
N GLU A 239 1.46 -4.27 -7.50
CA GLU A 239 2.69 -3.79 -6.89
C GLU A 239 3.63 -4.93 -6.55
N SER A 240 3.10 -6.02 -5.98
CA SER A 240 3.90 -7.20 -5.66
C SER A 240 4.46 -7.88 -6.91
N LEU A 241 3.63 -8.05 -7.94
CA LEU A 241 4.05 -8.65 -9.20
C LEU A 241 5.06 -7.77 -9.93
N ALA A 242 4.87 -6.44 -9.95
CA ALA A 242 5.83 -5.50 -10.49
C ALA A 242 7.15 -5.53 -9.72
N ALA A 243 7.12 -5.61 -8.38
CA ALA A 243 8.33 -5.72 -7.57
C ALA A 243 9.12 -7.01 -7.90
N LEU A 244 8.44 -8.14 -8.08
CA LEU A 244 9.07 -9.39 -8.50
C LEU A 244 9.66 -9.32 -9.92
N GLN A 245 8.95 -8.67 -10.85
CA GLN A 245 9.43 -8.43 -12.21
C GLN A 245 10.71 -7.58 -12.21
N ILE A 246 10.73 -6.51 -11.43
CA ILE A 246 11.92 -5.65 -11.27
C ILE A 246 13.05 -6.45 -10.61
N ALA A 247 12.80 -7.12 -9.49
CA ALA A 247 13.80 -7.92 -8.78
C ALA A 247 14.45 -8.96 -9.71
N SER A 248 13.65 -9.66 -10.53
CA SER A 248 14.17 -10.61 -11.50
C SER A 248 14.95 -9.96 -12.64
N ALA A 249 14.59 -8.75 -13.07
CA ALA A 249 15.33 -8.04 -14.11
C ALA A 249 16.74 -7.62 -13.65
N LEU A 250 16.91 -7.35 -12.35
CA LEU A 250 18.20 -6.96 -11.77
C LEU A 250 19.28 -8.05 -11.90
N ARG A 251 18.89 -9.34 -12.05
CA ARG A 251 19.83 -10.46 -12.23
C ARG A 251 20.72 -10.33 -13.49
N HIS A 252 20.27 -9.54 -14.47
CA HIS A 252 20.92 -9.36 -15.76
C HIS A 252 21.58 -7.98 -15.93
N GLY A 253 21.51 -7.12 -14.91
CA GLY A 253 22.00 -5.74 -14.95
C GLY A 253 23.45 -5.57 -14.50
N GLY A 254 23.98 -4.36 -14.68
CA GLY A 254 25.21 -3.91 -14.00
C GLY A 254 25.01 -3.77 -12.48
N PRO A 255 25.65 -2.81 -11.79
CA PRO A 255 25.38 -2.59 -10.38
C PRO A 255 23.87 -2.39 -10.14
N MET A 256 23.25 -3.28 -9.34
CA MET A 256 21.79 -3.31 -9.17
C MET A 256 21.22 -1.97 -8.69
N LEU A 257 21.95 -1.29 -7.81
CA LEU A 257 21.57 0.00 -7.28
C LEU A 257 21.50 1.07 -8.38
N ASP A 258 22.49 1.11 -9.28
CA ASP A 258 22.50 2.04 -10.40
C ASP A 258 21.31 1.79 -11.33
N ALA A 259 20.99 0.52 -11.60
CA ALA A 259 19.84 0.16 -12.41
C ALA A 259 18.53 0.67 -11.78
N LEU A 260 18.35 0.50 -10.47
CA LEU A 260 17.16 0.98 -9.75
C LEU A 260 17.03 2.51 -9.77
N HIS A 261 18.13 3.26 -9.80
CA HIS A 261 18.11 4.73 -9.85
C HIS A 261 17.96 5.31 -11.26
N THR A 262 18.28 4.55 -12.31
CA THR A 262 18.40 5.11 -13.67
C THR A 262 17.47 4.48 -14.70
N THR A 263 17.06 3.23 -14.49
CA THR A 263 16.36 2.43 -15.51
C THR A 263 14.85 2.58 -15.39
N THR A 264 14.17 2.53 -16.54
CA THR A 264 12.72 2.33 -16.60
C THR A 264 12.44 0.84 -16.81
N PHE A 265 11.63 0.26 -15.92
CA PHE A 265 11.24 -1.13 -15.96
C PHE A 265 9.83 -1.27 -16.53
N ALA A 266 9.64 -2.11 -17.54
CA ALA A 266 8.31 -2.49 -18.02
C ALA A 266 7.72 -3.56 -17.09
N THR A 267 6.56 -3.27 -16.50
CA THR A 267 5.92 -4.14 -15.50
C THR A 267 4.42 -4.30 -15.76
N VAL A 268 3.73 -5.10 -14.93
CA VAL A 268 2.27 -5.20 -14.92
C VAL A 268 1.57 -3.86 -14.60
N MET A 269 2.26 -2.94 -13.91
CA MET A 269 1.75 -1.59 -13.61
C MET A 269 2.00 -0.60 -14.76
N GLY A 270 2.53 -1.07 -15.90
CA GLY A 270 3.14 -0.23 -16.92
C GLY A 270 4.59 0.07 -16.59
N ASP A 271 5.08 1.20 -17.09
CA ASP A 271 6.45 1.64 -16.81
C ASP A 271 6.62 2.04 -15.34
N VAL A 272 7.69 1.55 -14.72
CA VAL A 272 8.12 1.91 -13.36
C VAL A 272 9.52 2.52 -13.46
N GLN A 273 9.68 3.71 -12.89
CA GLN A 273 10.98 4.34 -12.71
C GLN A 273 11.01 4.99 -11.34
N PHE A 274 12.09 4.78 -10.60
CA PHE A 274 12.27 5.39 -9.30
C PHE A 274 12.98 6.73 -9.40
N ARG A 275 12.61 7.67 -8.53
CA ARG A 275 13.34 8.90 -8.28
C ARG A 275 13.36 9.13 -6.78
N ASP A 276 14.54 9.24 -6.21
CA ASP A 276 14.71 9.36 -4.75
C ASP A 276 13.98 8.21 -4.01
N GLY A 277 14.02 7.01 -4.61
CA GLY A 277 13.35 5.81 -4.14
C GLY A 277 11.82 5.75 -4.34
N GLU A 278 11.17 6.81 -4.82
CA GLU A 278 9.71 6.83 -5.06
C GLU A 278 9.38 6.52 -6.53
N ASN A 279 8.35 5.71 -6.79
CA ASN A 279 7.91 5.43 -8.17
C ASN A 279 7.24 6.66 -8.81
N ARG A 280 7.90 7.21 -9.85
CA ARG A 280 7.48 8.42 -10.57
C ARG A 280 6.11 8.33 -11.22
N PHE A 281 5.69 7.12 -11.60
CA PHE A 281 4.45 6.90 -12.36
C PHE A 281 3.29 6.42 -11.49
N THR A 282 3.57 6.08 -10.23
CA THR A 282 2.51 5.66 -9.30
C THR A 282 1.57 6.80 -8.98
N ARG A 283 0.28 6.50 -8.94
CA ARG A 283 -0.79 7.45 -8.63
C ARG A 283 -1.74 6.83 -7.63
N ALA A 284 -2.24 7.67 -6.72
CA ALA A 284 -3.41 7.33 -5.92
C ALA A 284 -4.67 7.50 -6.78
N ALA A 285 -5.66 6.65 -6.55
CA ALA A 285 -7.01 6.73 -7.11
C ALA A 285 -8.05 6.60 -6.00
N LEU A 286 -9.23 7.16 -6.25
CA LEU A 286 -10.40 6.91 -5.43
C LEU A 286 -11.18 5.75 -6.07
N TRP A 287 -11.59 4.80 -5.27
CA TRP A 287 -12.34 3.62 -5.69
C TRP A 287 -13.74 3.66 -5.09
N LYS A 288 -14.75 3.33 -5.89
CA LYS A 288 -16.13 3.14 -5.42
C LYS A 288 -16.53 1.69 -5.53
N VAL A 289 -17.46 1.26 -4.68
CA VAL A 289 -18.10 -0.05 -4.81
C VAL A 289 -19.30 0.08 -5.75
N ARG A 290 -19.32 -0.69 -6.84
CA ARG A 290 -20.48 -0.82 -7.74
C ARG A 290 -20.64 -2.28 -8.15
N ASN A 291 -21.87 -2.81 -8.06
CA ASN A 291 -22.16 -4.21 -8.39
C ASN A 291 -21.18 -5.20 -7.75
N GLN A 292 -20.91 -5.02 -6.45
CA GLN A 292 -20.00 -5.87 -5.66
C GLN A 292 -18.55 -5.88 -6.19
N ARG A 293 -18.11 -4.79 -6.83
CA ARG A 293 -16.74 -4.63 -7.35
C ARG A 293 -16.23 -3.21 -7.12
N PHE A 294 -14.91 -3.09 -6.96
CA PHE A 294 -14.26 -1.79 -7.00
C PHE A 294 -14.16 -1.27 -8.43
N VAL A 295 -14.56 -0.02 -8.61
CA VAL A 295 -14.41 0.72 -9.88
C VAL A 295 -13.66 2.02 -9.62
N PRO A 296 -12.69 2.39 -10.47
CA PRO A 296 -11.98 3.64 -10.30
C PRO A 296 -12.94 4.81 -10.50
N PHE A 297 -12.87 5.79 -9.62
CA PHE A 297 -13.61 7.03 -9.74
C PHE A 297 -12.76 8.04 -10.51
N THR A 298 -13.22 8.40 -11.70
CA THR A 298 -12.65 9.49 -12.49
C THR A 298 -13.30 10.80 -12.08
N PHE A 299 -12.49 11.75 -11.63
CA PHE A 299 -12.93 13.14 -11.48
C PHE A 299 -13.33 13.65 -12.88
N ALA A 300 -14.57 14.12 -13.01
CA ALA A 300 -15.08 14.74 -14.24
C ALA A 300 -14.54 16.17 -14.38
#